data_AF-A0A7Y3LAH3-F1
#
_entry.id   AF-A0A7Y3LAH3-F1
#
_cell.length_a   1.000
_cell.length_b   1.000
_cell.length_c   1.000
_cell.angle_alpha   90.00
_cell.angle_beta   90.00
_cell.angle_gamma   90.00
#
_symmetry.space_group_name_H-M   'P 1'
#
loop_
_entity.id
_entity.type
_entity.pdbx_description
1 polymer ?
#
loop_
_entity_poly.entity_id
_entity_poly.type
_entity_poly.pdbx_seq_one_letter_code
_entity_poly.pdbx_strand_id
1 'polypeptide(L)'
;MSSEQSPDTTELDPLGYLIVVDGTRCDGHGICVLRLPERISLDQWGYASLDVEPIVRRSTLRRALRAVLACPNGALELVETLSPSRQVSTEPGVGTGRLRL
;
A
#
# COMPACT_ATOMS: atom_id res chain seq x y z
N MET A 1 8.56 20.92 -27.56
CA MET A 1 9.21 19.86 -26.77
C MET A 1 8.09 19.09 -26.09
N SER A 2 7.38 18.35 -26.94
CA SER A 2 6.27 17.46 -26.62
C SER A 2 6.85 16.10 -26.27
N SER A 3 6.38 15.50 -25.18
CA SER A 3 6.42 14.07 -24.80
C SER A 3 6.34 13.99 -23.27
N GLU A 4 5.49 13.26 -22.55
CA GLU A 4 4.49 12.22 -22.83
C GLU A 4 3.66 12.12 -21.53
N GLN A 5 2.44 12.67 -21.50
CA GLN A 5 1.43 12.25 -20.50
C GLN A 5 0.97 10.85 -20.90
N SER A 6 1.75 9.83 -20.57
CA SER A 6 1.41 8.44 -20.85
C SER A 6 0.31 7.97 -19.87
N PRO A 7 -0.79 7.36 -20.32
CA PRO A 7 -1.99 7.03 -19.52
C PRO A 7 -1.81 5.89 -18.51
N ASP A 8 -0.58 5.60 -18.09
CA ASP A 8 -0.20 4.49 -17.19
C ASP A 8 -0.45 4.82 -15.69
N THR A 9 -1.42 5.70 -15.44
CA THR A 9 -2.03 6.05 -14.14
C THR A 9 -3.20 5.13 -13.80
N THR A 10 -3.50 4.13 -14.62
CA THR A 10 -4.67 3.26 -14.49
C THR A 10 -4.72 2.61 -13.12
N GLU A 11 -5.72 3.02 -12.35
CA GLU A 11 -6.09 2.52 -11.04
C GLU A 11 -6.17 0.98 -11.05
N LEU A 12 -5.82 0.36 -9.92
CA LEU A 12 -5.83 -1.09 -9.74
C LEU A 12 -7.21 -1.64 -9.34
N ASP A 13 -8.25 -0.79 -9.36
CA ASP A 13 -9.62 -1.10 -8.96
C ASP A 13 -10.13 -2.41 -9.62
N PRO A 14 -10.70 -3.36 -8.84
CA PRO A 14 -11.12 -3.27 -7.44
C PRO A 14 -10.04 -3.60 -6.39
N LEU A 15 -8.78 -3.78 -6.80
CA LEU A 15 -7.71 -4.28 -5.96
C LEU A 15 -6.70 -3.19 -5.62
N GLY A 16 -6.05 -3.35 -4.47
CA GLY A 16 -4.89 -2.59 -4.05
C GLY A 16 -3.86 -3.54 -3.44
N TYR A 17 -2.70 -3.01 -3.09
CA TYR A 17 -1.67 -3.78 -2.38
C TYR A 17 -1.18 -3.03 -1.16
N LEU A 18 -1.01 -3.73 -0.04
CA LEU A 18 -0.28 -3.24 1.10
C LEU A 18 1.16 -3.73 1.01
N ILE A 19 2.10 -2.85 1.32
CA ILE A 19 3.47 -3.28 1.60
C ILE A 19 3.54 -3.62 3.09
N VAL A 20 4.14 -4.76 3.41
CA VAL A 20 4.32 -5.22 4.80
C VAL A 20 5.79 -5.54 5.04
N VAL A 21 6.20 -5.45 6.31
CA VAL A 21 7.56 -5.76 6.74
C VAL A 21 7.54 -6.85 7.81
N ASP A 22 8.36 -7.88 7.61
CA ASP A 22 8.74 -8.82 8.66
C ASP A 22 9.88 -8.20 9.48
N GLY A 23 9.54 -7.68 10.66
CA GLY A 23 10.49 -7.05 11.57
C GLY A 23 11.57 -8.00 12.10
N THR A 24 11.37 -9.32 12.06
CA THR A 24 12.38 -10.30 12.50
C THR A 24 13.47 -10.53 11.46
N ARG A 25 13.19 -10.19 10.20
CA ARG A 25 14.12 -10.30 9.06
C ARG A 25 14.71 -8.94 8.65
N CYS A 26 14.06 -7.84 9.04
CA CYS A 26 14.55 -6.50 8.75
C CYS A 26 15.81 -6.22 9.58
N ASP A 27 16.90 -5.87 8.91
CA ASP A 27 18.20 -5.58 9.54
C ASP A 27 18.71 -4.17 9.18
N GLY A 28 17.78 -3.26 8.87
CA GLY A 28 18.08 -1.82 8.72
C GLY A 28 18.92 -1.41 7.49
N HIS A 29 19.00 -2.23 6.43
CA HIS A 29 19.80 -1.92 5.22
C HIS A 29 19.44 -0.62 4.49
N GLY A 30 18.22 -0.09 4.67
CA GLY A 30 17.79 1.20 4.12
C GLY A 30 17.55 1.28 2.60
N ILE A 31 17.90 0.25 1.82
CA ILE A 31 17.79 0.27 0.35
C ILE A 31 16.32 0.44 -0.11
N CYS A 32 15.38 -0.13 0.64
CA CYS A 32 13.95 -0.05 0.33
C CYS A 32 13.42 1.39 0.31
N VAL A 33 13.87 2.25 1.23
CA VAL A 33 13.51 3.68 1.28
C VAL A 33 13.99 4.42 0.04
N LEU A 34 15.16 4.06 -0.51
CA LEU A 34 15.66 4.65 -1.76
C LEU A 34 14.78 4.28 -2.98
N ARG A 35 14.02 3.18 -2.89
CA ARG A 35 13.15 2.70 -3.98
C ARG A 35 11.72 3.21 -3.88
N LEU A 36 11.22 3.40 -2.66
CA LEU A 36 9.83 3.79 -2.38
C LEU A 36 9.74 4.75 -1.18
N PRO A 37 10.36 5.94 -1.27
CA PRO A 37 10.42 6.90 -0.16
C PRO A 37 9.04 7.46 0.24
N GLU A 38 8.04 7.37 -0.64
CA GLU A 38 6.69 7.84 -0.36
C GLU A 38 5.86 6.90 0.52
N ARG A 39 6.30 5.64 0.71
CA ARG A 39 5.62 4.63 1.56
C ARG A 39 6.48 4.09 2.68
N ILE A 40 7.80 4.13 2.52
CA ILE A 40 8.77 3.53 3.43
C ILE A 40 9.64 4.64 4.00
N SER A 41 9.74 4.67 5.31
CA SER A 41 10.68 5.48 6.06
C SER A 41 11.58 4.58 6.91
N LEU A 42 12.63 5.15 7.50
CA LEU A 42 13.38 4.49 8.57
C LEU A 42 12.95 5.07 9.90
N ASP A 43 12.73 4.21 10.88
CA ASP A 43 12.52 4.65 12.25
C ASP A 43 13.84 5.16 12.87
N GLN A 44 13.77 5.57 14.13
CA GLN A 44 14.91 6.08 14.89
C GLN A 44 16.04 5.06 15.12
N TRP A 45 15.79 3.77 14.87
CA TRP A 45 16.76 2.69 14.97
C TRP A 45 17.26 2.21 13.60
N GLY A 46 16.73 2.77 12.50
CA GLY A 46 17.10 2.43 11.14
C GLY A 46 16.29 1.29 10.52
N TYR A 47 15.25 0.77 11.19
CA TYR A 47 14.40 -0.27 10.62
C TYR A 47 13.31 0.32 9.74
N ALA A 48 12.82 -0.48 8.79
CA ALA A 48 11.78 -0.03 7.88
C ALA A 48 10.45 0.20 8.62
N SER A 49 9.89 1.39 8.45
CA SER A 49 8.57 1.78 8.91
C SER A 49 7.70 2.10 7.70
N LEU A 50 6.48 1.55 7.67
CA LEU A 50 5.58 1.58 6.50
C LEU A 50 4.32 2.37 6.82
N ASP A 51 3.81 3.11 5.84
CA ASP A 51 2.41 3.55 5.90
C ASP A 51 1.47 2.37 5.60
N VAL A 52 0.24 2.45 6.13
CA VAL A 52 -0.78 1.38 6.01
C VAL A 52 -1.76 1.65 4.87
N GLU A 53 -1.40 2.52 3.92
CA GLU A 53 -2.31 2.95 2.87
C GLU A 53 -2.22 2.03 1.64
N PRO A 54 -3.35 1.50 1.13
CA PRO A 54 -3.34 0.70 -0.08
C PRO A 54 -2.68 1.38 -1.27
N ILE A 55 -1.82 0.64 -1.95
CA ILE A 55 -1.23 1.02 -3.23
C ILE A 55 -2.24 0.70 -4.32
N VAL A 56 -2.94 1.74 -4.80
CA VAL A 56 -3.94 1.63 -5.88
C VAL A 56 -3.42 2.08 -7.24
N ARG A 57 -2.24 2.71 -7.30
CA ARG A 57 -1.62 3.17 -8.56
C ARG A 57 -0.60 2.16 -9.07
N ARG A 58 -0.71 1.76 -10.33
CA ARG A 58 0.25 0.85 -11.00
C ARG A 58 1.70 1.34 -10.94
N SER A 59 1.91 2.64 -11.13
CA SER A 59 3.26 3.24 -11.06
C SER A 59 3.90 3.06 -9.68
N THR A 60 3.14 3.30 -8.61
CA THR A 60 3.57 3.06 -7.23
C THR A 60 3.77 1.57 -6.96
N LEU A 61 2.89 0.69 -7.46
CA LEU A 61 3.05 -0.76 -7.33
C LEU A 61 4.36 -1.26 -7.95
N ARG A 62 4.73 -0.76 -9.14
CA ARG A 62 6.02 -1.10 -9.77
C ARG A 62 7.22 -0.65 -8.93
N ARG A 63 7.14 0.50 -8.26
CA ARG A 63 8.18 0.95 -7.32
C ARG A 63 8.22 0.07 -6.07
N ALA A 64 7.06 -0.33 -5.56
CA ALA A 64 6.96 -1.20 -4.39
C ALA A 64 7.53 -2.60 -4.66
N LEU A 65 7.26 -3.18 -5.84
CA LEU A 65 7.89 -4.43 -6.28
C LEU A 65 9.42 -4.31 -6.31
N ARG A 66 9.96 -3.18 -6.78
CA ARG A 66 11.41 -2.93 -6.76
C ARG A 66 11.96 -2.79 -5.34
N ALA A 67 11.20 -2.21 -4.41
CA ALA A 67 11.58 -2.12 -3.00
C ALA A 67 11.62 -3.51 -2.34
N VAL A 68 10.62 -4.35 -2.59
CA VAL A 68 10.56 -5.74 -2.14
C VAL A 68 11.78 -6.53 -2.63
N LEU A 69 12.04 -6.50 -3.95
CA LEU A 69 13.16 -7.22 -4.56
C LEU A 69 14.54 -6.70 -4.13
N ALA A 70 14.64 -5.45 -3.67
CA ALA A 70 15.89 -4.85 -3.25
C ALA A 70 16.28 -5.21 -1.80
N CYS A 71 15.38 -5.81 -1.01
CA CYS A 71 15.67 -6.18 0.37
C CYS A 71 16.58 -7.42 0.42
N PRO A 72 17.83 -7.33 0.93
CA PRO A 72 18.76 -8.47 0.95
C PRO A 72 18.26 -9.65 1.78
N ASN A 73 17.50 -9.36 2.84
CA ASN A 73 16.98 -10.36 3.77
C ASN A 73 15.57 -10.85 3.40
N GLY A 74 14.96 -10.32 2.33
CA GLY A 74 13.58 -10.64 1.94
C GLY A 74 12.56 -10.31 3.03
N ALA A 75 12.75 -9.18 3.73
CA ALA A 75 11.91 -8.74 4.84
C ALA A 75 10.64 -8.00 4.40
N LEU A 76 10.48 -7.67 3.11
CA LEU A 76 9.34 -6.93 2.59
C LEU A 76 8.49 -7.84 1.70
N GLU A 77 7.17 -7.63 1.74
CA GLU A 77 6.21 -8.34 0.91
C GLU A 77 5.09 -7.40 0.44
N LEU A 78 4.44 -7.75 -0.68
CA LEU A 78 3.22 -7.13 -1.15
C LEU A 78 2.04 -8.07 -0.91
N VAL A 79 1.06 -7.60 -0.16
CA VAL A 79 -0.16 -8.32 0.16
C VAL A 79 -1.31 -7.68 -0.60
N GLU A 80 -2.04 -8.48 -1.37
CA GLU A 80 -3.24 -8.03 -2.07
C GLU A 80 -4.35 -7.66 -1.07
N THR A 81 -5.04 -6.55 -1.32
CA THR A 81 -6.19 -6.07 -0.53
C THR A 81 -7.29 -5.55 -1.45
N LEU A 82 -8.52 -5.50 -0.96
CA LEU A 82 -9.58 -4.76 -1.65
C LEU A 82 -9.30 -3.25 -1.56
N SER A 83 -9.54 -2.54 -2.66
CA SER A 83 -9.48 -1.08 -2.69
C SER A 83 -10.56 -0.47 -1.77
N PRO A 84 -10.28 0.62 -1.05
CA PRO A 84 -11.27 1.30 -0.20
C PRO A 84 -12.48 1.84 -1.00
N SER A 85 -12.33 2.11 -2.31
CA SER A 85 -13.44 2.45 -3.23
C SER A 85 -14.57 1.41 -3.20
N ARG A 86 -14.25 0.13 -2.97
CA ARG A 86 -15.23 -0.96 -2.91
C ARG A 86 -15.98 -1.05 -1.58
N GLN A 87 -15.47 -0.45 -0.50
CA GLN A 87 -16.03 -0.61 0.84
C GLN A 87 -17.24 0.32 1.13
N VAL A 88 -17.58 1.23 0.21
CA VAL A 88 -18.60 2.28 0.42
C VAL A 88 -20.06 1.77 0.29
N SER A 89 -20.33 0.47 0.06
CA SER A 89 -21.68 -0.01 -0.29
C SER A 89 -22.50 -0.69 0.82
N THR A 90 -22.14 -0.57 2.11
CA THR A 90 -23.00 -1.08 3.21
C THR A 90 -23.55 0.05 4.06
N GLU A 91 -24.71 0.59 3.67
CA GLU A 91 -25.57 1.36 4.57
C GLU A 91 -26.05 0.44 5.72
N PRO A 92 -25.76 0.71 7.00
CA PRO A 92 -26.56 0.14 8.07
C PRO A 92 -27.88 0.91 8.08
N GLY A 93 -28.87 0.40 7.34
CA GLY A 93 -30.25 0.86 7.44
C GLY A 93 -30.73 0.70 8.88
N VAL A 94 -30.63 1.77 9.67
CA VAL A 94 -31.13 1.83 11.04
C VAL A 94 -32.66 1.88 10.98
N GLY A 95 -33.27 0.70 10.87
CA GLY A 95 -34.71 0.52 11.01
C GLY A 95 -35.13 0.78 12.44
N THR A 96 -35.37 2.05 12.79
CA THR A 96 -36.07 2.41 14.02
C THR A 96 -37.55 2.05 13.87
N GLY A 97 -37.83 0.75 14.03
CA GLY A 97 -39.18 0.25 14.23
C GLY A 97 -39.72 0.83 15.53
N ARG A 98 -40.54 1.88 15.43
CA ARG A 98 -41.33 2.39 16.56
C ARG A 98 -42.33 1.29 16.93
N LEU A 99 -42.05 0.55 18.01
CA LEU A 99 -43.01 -0.35 18.62
C LEU A 99 -44.23 0.48 19.03
N ARG A 100 -45.37 0.27 18.38
CA ARG A 100 -46.66 0.80 18.83
C ARG A 100 -47.21 -0.19 19.85
N LEU A 101 -47.21 0.22 21.11
CA LEU A 101 -47.98 -0.41 22.18
C LEU A 101 -49.42 0.07 22.12
#